data_AF-A0A961C9I7-F1
#
_entry.id   AF-A0A961C9I7-F1
#
_cell.length_a   1.000
_cell.length_b   1.000
_cell.length_c   1.000
_cell.angle_alpha   90.00
_cell.angle_beta   90.00
_cell.angle_gamma   90.00
#
_symmetry.space_group_name_H-M   'P 1'
#
loop_
_entity.id
_entity.type
_entity.pdbx_description
1 polymer ?
#
loop_
_entity_poly.entity_id
_entity_poly.type
_entity_poly.pdbx_seq_one_letter_code
_entity_poly.pdbx_strand_id
1 'polypeptide(L)'
;MDLLPTPEQEEIISTVRSLLERDFNLHTLADRDGSASVVDRGTWSKCAELGWFGLGLSESLGGVGYTLAEEALLFTELGAHATPGPFLATVLGARLAALAGVGDVAASILAGDKIVALAEPHTFAEATASPTVSGTFRVT
;
A
#
# COMPACT_ATOMS: atom_id res chain seq x y z
N MET A 1 25.45 14.13 -11.05
CA MET A 1 24.29 13.31 -10.65
C MET A 1 23.31 14.27 -10.03
N ASP A 2 22.15 14.45 -10.64
CA ASP A 2 21.04 15.19 -10.03
C ASP A 2 20.10 14.16 -9.40
N LEU A 3 19.74 14.38 -8.14
CA LEU A 3 18.89 13.49 -7.34
C LEU A 3 17.58 14.17 -6.95
N LEU A 4 17.34 15.39 -7.46
CA LEU A 4 16.09 16.10 -7.22
C LEU A 4 14.97 15.50 -8.09
N PRO A 5 13.72 15.50 -7.61
CA PRO A 5 12.57 15.11 -8.41
C PRO A 5 12.50 15.90 -9.72
N THR A 6 12.10 15.21 -10.78
CA THR A 6 11.76 15.86 -12.05
C THR A 6 10.45 16.66 -11.92
N PRO A 7 10.14 17.61 -12.81
CA PRO A 7 8.89 18.36 -12.76
C PRO A 7 7.63 17.48 -12.77
N GLU A 8 7.65 16.37 -13.53
CA GLU A 8 6.54 15.40 -13.55
C GLU A 8 6.38 14.70 -12.19
N GLN A 9 7.49 14.30 -11.57
CA GLN A 9 7.48 13.75 -10.22
C GLN A 9 7.00 14.77 -9.19
N GLU A 10 7.36 16.05 -9.33
CA GLU A 10 6.85 17.12 -8.47
C GLU A 10 5.32 17.28 -8.60
N GLU A 11 4.77 17.19 -9.81
CA GLU A 11 3.33 17.24 -10.03
C GLU A 11 2.60 16.06 -9.33
N ILE A 12 3.13 14.84 -9.47
CA ILE A 12 2.61 13.65 -8.76
C ILE A 12 2.64 13.86 -7.25
N ILE A 13 3.79 14.27 -6.70
CA ILE A 13 3.98 14.55 -5.28
C ILE A 13 2.97 15.59 -4.79
N SER A 14 2.81 16.69 -5.53
CA SER A 14 1.91 17.79 -5.15
C SER A 14 0.45 17.34 -5.08
N THR A 15 0.05 16.44 -5.98
CA THR A 15 -1.30 15.87 -6.04
C THR A 15 -1.54 14.93 -4.86
N VAL A 16 -0.58 14.01 -4.60
CA VAL A 16 -0.63 13.09 -3.46
C VAL A 16 -0.70 13.88 -2.15
N ARG A 17 0.18 14.87 -1.97
CA ARG A 17 0.19 15.72 -0.78
C ARG A 17 -1.14 16.41 -0.55
N SER A 18 -1.67 17.09 -1.58
CA SER A 18 -2.95 17.80 -1.49
C SER A 18 -4.09 16.86 -1.09
N LEU A 19 -4.06 15.61 -1.55
CA LEU A 19 -5.04 14.59 -1.17
C LEU A 19 -4.85 14.12 0.28
N LEU A 20 -3.62 13.89 0.72
CA LEU A 20 -3.31 13.49 2.10
C LEU A 20 -3.67 14.59 3.11
N GLU A 21 -3.35 15.85 2.81
CA GLU A 21 -3.73 17.00 3.64
C GLU A 21 -5.25 17.11 3.82
N ARG A 22 -6.01 16.79 2.77
CA ARG A 22 -7.48 16.86 2.78
C ARG A 22 -8.12 15.65 3.47
N ASP A 23 -7.68 14.45 3.14
CA ASP A 23 -8.39 13.20 3.47
C ASP A 23 -7.73 12.42 4.64
N PHE A 24 -6.49 12.74 5.03
CA PHE A 24 -5.71 12.06 6.07
C PHE A 24 -5.08 13.05 7.07
N ASN A 25 -5.90 13.87 7.71
CA ASN A 25 -5.40 14.79 8.73
C ASN A 25 -5.07 14.06 10.06
N LEU A 26 -4.04 14.54 10.77
CA LEU A 26 -3.60 13.97 12.06
C LEU A 26 -4.70 13.99 13.14
N HIS A 27 -5.69 14.87 13.04
CA HIS A 27 -6.80 14.93 13.99
C HIS A 27 -7.70 13.68 13.89
N THR A 28 -7.93 13.17 12.67
CA THR A 28 -8.72 11.94 12.45
C THR A 28 -8.01 10.67 12.94
N LEU A 29 -6.69 10.70 13.12
CA LEU A 29 -5.93 9.60 13.71
C LEU A 29 -6.20 9.44 15.21
N ALA A 30 -6.30 10.55 15.95
CA ALA A 30 -6.63 10.51 17.37
C ALA A 30 -8.06 10.00 17.61
N ASP A 31 -9.00 10.37 16.74
CA ASP A 31 -10.39 9.90 16.79
C ASP A 31 -10.51 8.38 16.51
N ARG A 32 -9.45 7.75 16.02
CA ARG A 32 -9.39 6.32 15.71
C ARG A 32 -8.69 5.48 16.77
N ASP A 33 -8.20 6.11 17.84
CA ASP A 33 -7.64 5.38 18.96
C ASP A 33 -8.71 4.45 19.57
N GLY A 34 -8.38 3.16 19.69
CA GLY A 34 -9.33 2.11 20.10
C GLY A 34 -10.34 1.64 19.02
N SER A 35 -10.26 2.13 17.79
CA SER A 35 -11.12 1.63 16.70
C SER A 35 -10.75 0.20 16.28
N ALA A 36 -11.75 -0.57 15.84
CA ALA A 36 -11.55 -1.95 15.39
C ALA A 36 -10.80 -2.05 14.05
N SER A 37 -10.62 -0.94 13.32
CA SER A 37 -9.89 -0.90 12.08
C SER A 37 -9.11 0.40 11.93
N VAL A 38 -7.81 0.26 11.66
CA VAL A 38 -6.89 1.36 11.40
C VAL A 38 -7.14 1.97 10.00
N VAL A 39 -7.88 1.27 9.13
CA VAL A 39 -8.09 1.64 7.72
C VAL A 39 -9.51 2.16 7.50
N ASP A 40 -9.63 3.40 7.03
CA ASP A 40 -10.89 3.90 6.48
C ASP A 40 -11.19 3.21 5.15
N ARG A 41 -12.32 2.53 5.02
CA ARG A 41 -12.66 1.87 3.74
C ARG A 41 -12.92 2.85 2.61
N GLY A 42 -13.51 4.02 2.90
CA GLY A 42 -13.76 5.05 1.90
C GLY A 42 -12.45 5.65 1.40
N THR A 43 -11.55 6.03 2.30
CA THR A 43 -10.24 6.56 1.90
C THR A 43 -9.37 5.51 1.23
N TRP A 44 -9.43 4.26 1.66
CA TRP A 44 -8.72 3.15 1.01
C TRP A 44 -9.18 2.91 -0.42
N SER A 45 -10.49 2.95 -0.68
CA SER A 45 -11.06 2.86 -2.03
C SER A 45 -10.56 3.99 -2.93
N LYS A 46 -10.49 5.23 -2.41
CA LYS A 46 -9.92 6.36 -3.16
C LYS A 46 -8.46 6.14 -3.54
N CYS A 47 -7.65 5.59 -2.62
CA CYS A 47 -6.25 5.24 -2.93
C CYS A 47 -6.16 4.19 -4.05
N ALA A 48 -7.05 3.20 -4.06
CA ALA A 48 -7.14 2.23 -5.15
C ALA A 48 -7.51 2.88 -6.49
N GLU A 49 -8.52 3.76 -6.49
CA GLU A 49 -8.97 4.49 -7.69
C GLU A 49 -7.87 5.37 -8.29
N LEU A 50 -6.99 5.92 -7.45
CA LEU A 50 -5.81 6.67 -7.87
C LEU A 50 -4.63 5.78 -8.31
N GLY A 51 -4.79 4.45 -8.26
CA GLY A 51 -3.78 3.50 -8.70
C GLY A 51 -2.62 3.30 -7.73
N TRP A 52 -2.74 3.73 -6.47
CA TRP A 52 -1.62 3.73 -5.51
C TRP A 52 -1.08 2.33 -5.23
N PHE A 53 -1.94 1.31 -5.24
CA PHE A 53 -1.55 -0.08 -4.94
C PHE A 53 -0.80 -0.79 -6.07
N GLY A 54 -0.78 -0.18 -7.26
CA GLY A 54 -0.10 -0.70 -8.44
C GLY A 54 0.75 0.35 -9.16
N LEU A 55 1.16 1.42 -8.47
CA LEU A 55 1.79 2.58 -9.11
C LEU A 55 3.04 2.17 -9.90
N GLY A 56 3.97 1.44 -9.27
CA GLY A 56 5.18 0.93 -9.90
C GLY A 56 5.05 -0.49 -10.48
N LEU A 57 3.83 -0.99 -10.68
CA LEU A 57 3.56 -2.27 -11.34
C LEU A 57 3.26 -2.01 -12.82
N SER A 58 3.70 -2.88 -13.72
CA SER A 58 3.47 -2.70 -15.17
C SER A 58 1.98 -2.78 -15.53
N GLU A 59 1.58 -2.04 -16.57
CA GLU A 59 0.21 -2.06 -17.10
C GLU A 59 -0.22 -3.47 -17.54
N SER A 60 0.70 -4.27 -18.09
CA SER A 60 0.46 -5.67 -18.46
C SER A 60 0.07 -6.58 -17.29
N LEU A 61 0.36 -6.14 -16.06
CA LEU A 61 0.03 -6.82 -14.81
C LEU A 61 -1.09 -6.07 -14.03
N GLY A 62 -1.75 -5.10 -14.66
CA GLY A 62 -2.83 -4.31 -14.07
C GLY A 62 -2.38 -3.11 -13.23
N GLY A 63 -1.09 -2.75 -13.26
CA GLY A 63 -0.58 -1.55 -12.61
C GLY A 63 -0.67 -0.29 -13.46
N VAL A 64 -0.11 0.82 -12.95
CA VAL A 64 -0.10 2.13 -13.61
C VAL A 64 1.10 2.31 -14.55
N GLY A 65 2.18 1.56 -14.33
CA GLY A 65 3.36 1.59 -15.21
C GLY A 65 4.40 2.65 -14.87
N TYR A 66 4.28 3.35 -13.73
CA TYR A 66 5.37 4.20 -13.24
C TYR A 66 6.57 3.37 -12.75
N THR A 67 7.66 4.04 -12.41
CA THR A 67 8.87 3.39 -11.90
C THR A 67 8.85 3.32 -10.38
N LEU A 68 9.86 2.63 -9.83
CA LEU A 68 10.07 2.59 -8.38
C LEU A 68 10.35 3.97 -7.78
N ALA A 69 10.83 4.94 -8.57
CA ALA A 69 11.10 6.29 -8.09
C ALA A 69 9.80 7.00 -7.71
N GLU A 70 8.77 6.98 -8.57
CA GLU A 70 7.46 7.57 -8.27
C GLU A 70 6.78 6.84 -7.10
N GLU A 71 6.90 5.52 -7.03
CA GLU A 71 6.39 4.74 -5.89
C GLU A 71 7.07 5.13 -4.57
N ALA A 72 8.40 5.33 -4.57
CA ALA A 72 9.13 5.79 -3.39
C ALA A 72 8.71 7.21 -2.96
N LEU A 73 8.42 8.09 -3.91
CA LEU A 73 7.92 9.43 -3.64
C LEU A 73 6.51 9.40 -3.03
N LEU A 74 5.61 8.54 -3.53
CA LEU A 74 4.32 8.27 -2.88
C LEU A 74 4.50 7.83 -1.42
N PHE A 75 5.38 6.86 -1.17
CA PHE A 75 5.66 6.40 0.20
C PHE A 75 6.29 7.48 1.09
N THR A 76 7.06 8.40 0.51
CA THR A 76 7.63 9.54 1.23
C THR A 76 6.51 10.46 1.74
N GLU A 77 5.54 10.80 0.89
CA GLU A 77 4.40 11.62 1.28
C GLU A 77 3.49 10.89 2.28
N LEU A 78 3.23 9.59 2.07
CA LEU A 78 2.47 8.77 3.02
C LEU A 78 3.09 8.81 4.43
N GLY A 79 4.42 8.67 4.50
CA GLY A 79 5.17 8.75 5.75
C GLY A 79 5.18 10.15 6.37
N ALA A 80 5.33 11.20 5.54
CA ALA A 80 5.31 12.59 6.00
C ALA A 80 3.98 12.98 6.67
N HIS A 81 2.87 12.36 6.24
CA HIS A 81 1.53 12.57 6.80
C HIS A 81 1.16 11.54 7.88
N ALA A 82 2.08 10.63 8.25
CA ALA A 82 1.81 9.51 9.15
C ALA A 82 0.54 8.71 8.75
N THR A 83 0.36 8.51 7.44
CA THR A 83 -0.87 7.97 6.87
C THR A 83 -1.14 6.57 7.41
N PRO A 84 -2.29 6.32 8.06
CA PRO A 84 -2.61 5.01 8.61
C PRO A 84 -2.93 4.02 7.51
N GLY A 85 -2.41 2.81 7.65
CA GLY A 85 -2.81 1.66 6.84
C GLY A 85 -1.62 0.87 6.29
N PRO A 86 -1.87 -0.38 5.87
CA PRO A 86 -0.80 -1.29 5.46
C PRO A 86 -0.46 -1.09 3.98
N PHE A 87 -0.16 0.16 3.58
CA PHE A 87 0.15 0.50 2.18
C PHE A 87 1.31 -0.32 1.63
N LEU A 88 2.39 -0.47 2.42
CA LEU A 88 3.56 -1.23 2.00
C LEU A 88 3.22 -2.72 1.77
N ALA A 89 2.53 -3.33 2.73
CA ALA A 89 2.12 -4.73 2.61
C ALA A 89 1.17 -4.96 1.42
N THR A 90 0.29 -3.99 1.15
CA THR A 90 -0.67 -4.03 0.05
C THR A 90 0.02 -3.94 -1.31
N VAL A 91 0.92 -2.96 -1.50
CA VAL A 91 1.69 -2.82 -2.74
C VAL A 91 2.56 -4.06 -2.99
N LEU A 92 3.24 -4.56 -1.97
CA LEU A 92 4.05 -5.79 -2.08
C LEU A 92 3.18 -7.00 -2.40
N GLY A 93 2.03 -7.14 -1.73
CA GLY A 93 1.09 -8.23 -1.95
C GLY A 93 0.51 -8.24 -3.36
N ALA A 94 0.09 -7.07 -3.88
CA ALA A 94 -0.38 -6.92 -5.25
C ALA A 94 0.70 -7.34 -6.26
N ARG A 95 1.93 -6.83 -6.08
CA ARG A 95 3.07 -7.13 -6.94
C ARG A 95 3.42 -8.63 -6.92
N LEU A 96 3.46 -9.24 -5.74
CA LEU A 96 3.74 -10.67 -5.59
C LEU A 96 2.64 -11.53 -6.23
N ALA A 97 1.37 -11.21 -6.00
CA ALA A 97 0.24 -11.94 -6.57
C ALA A 97 0.25 -11.87 -8.12
N ALA A 98 0.53 -10.69 -8.68
CA ALA A 98 0.63 -10.50 -10.12
C ALA A 98 1.78 -11.31 -10.72
N LEU A 99 2.98 -11.22 -10.14
CA LEU A 99 4.16 -11.96 -10.61
C LEU A 99 4.03 -13.48 -10.45
N ALA A 100 3.29 -13.95 -9.44
CA ALA A 100 3.01 -15.36 -9.23
C ALA A 100 1.89 -15.90 -10.14
N GLY A 101 1.25 -15.06 -10.96
CA GLY A 101 0.16 -15.46 -11.85
C GLY A 101 -1.19 -15.68 -11.15
N VAL A 102 -1.36 -15.16 -9.93
CA VAL A 102 -2.62 -15.25 -9.17
C VAL A 102 -3.48 -14.02 -9.46
N GLY A 103 -3.90 -13.88 -10.72
CA GLY A 103 -4.52 -12.66 -11.28
C GLY A 103 -5.73 -12.14 -10.50
N ASP A 104 -6.66 -13.01 -10.10
CA ASP A 104 -7.86 -12.60 -9.36
C ASP A 104 -7.52 -11.98 -7.99
N VAL A 105 -6.49 -12.51 -7.32
CA VAL A 105 -6.00 -11.96 -6.05
C VAL A 105 -5.32 -10.62 -6.28
N ALA A 106 -4.46 -10.52 -7.30
CA ALA A 106 -3.81 -9.26 -7.65
C ALA A 106 -4.85 -8.17 -7.95
N ALA A 107 -5.84 -8.47 -8.81
CA ALA A 107 -6.91 -7.54 -9.16
C ALA A 107 -7.72 -7.08 -7.93
N SER A 108 -8.05 -8.00 -7.02
CA SER A 108 -8.78 -7.67 -5.79
C SER A 108 -7.97 -6.77 -4.84
N ILE A 109 -6.64 -6.90 -4.81
CA ILE A 109 -5.77 -6.03 -4.00
C ILE A 109 -5.66 -4.66 -4.66
N LEU A 110 -5.43 -4.62 -5.98
CA LEU A 110 -5.32 -3.38 -6.76
C LEU A 110 -6.60 -2.54 -6.68
N ALA A 111 -7.76 -3.18 -6.66
CA ALA A 111 -9.07 -2.53 -6.49
C ALA A 111 -9.34 -2.06 -5.04
N GLY A 112 -8.49 -2.40 -4.07
CA GLY A 112 -8.69 -2.05 -2.66
C GLY A 112 -9.72 -2.92 -1.91
N ASP A 113 -10.30 -3.94 -2.56
CA ASP A 113 -11.25 -4.86 -1.93
C ASP A 113 -10.56 -5.69 -0.84
N LYS A 114 -9.33 -6.14 -1.13
CA LYS A 114 -8.48 -6.88 -0.21
C LYS A 114 -7.37 -6.00 0.34
N ILE A 115 -7.33 -5.90 1.66
CA ILE A 115 -6.24 -5.29 2.41
C ILE A 115 -5.25 -6.40 2.75
N VAL A 116 -3.97 -6.17 2.49
CA VAL A 116 -2.88 -7.10 2.82
C VAL A 116 -2.12 -6.57 4.01
N ALA A 117 -1.64 -7.47 4.87
CA ALA A 117 -0.76 -7.14 5.99
C ALA A 117 0.48 -8.05 5.95
N LEU A 118 1.56 -7.63 6.59
CA LEU A 118 2.73 -8.49 6.79
C LEU A 118 2.48 -9.39 7.99
N ALA A 119 2.74 -10.68 7.82
CA ALA A 119 2.63 -11.67 8.88
C ALA A 119 4.03 -12.19 9.21
N GLU A 120 4.59 -11.74 10.32
CA GLU A 120 5.88 -12.17 10.81
C GLU A 120 5.71 -13.30 11.83
N PRO A 121 6.34 -14.46 11.62
CA PRO A 121 6.24 -15.55 12.59
C PRO A 121 6.94 -15.15 13.88
N HIS A 122 6.31 -15.44 15.03
CA HIS A 122 6.93 -15.20 16.33
C HIS A 122 8.24 -16.01 16.47
N THR A 123 8.28 -17.18 15.83
CA THR A 123 9.50 -17.98 15.68
C THR A 123 9.40 -18.80 14.40
N PHE A 124 10.42 -18.77 13.55
CA PHE A 124 10.41 -19.53 12.28
C PHE A 124 10.30 -21.04 12.47
N ALA A 125 10.72 -21.57 13.62
CA ALA A 125 10.63 -23.00 13.93
C ALA A 125 9.18 -23.50 14.12
N GLU A 126 8.26 -22.62 14.51
CA GLU A 126 6.85 -22.95 14.77
C GLU A 126 5.93 -22.61 13.59
N ALA A 127 6.44 -21.86 12.62
CA ALA A 127 5.71 -21.52 11.41
C ALA A 127 5.84 -22.64 10.38
N THR A 128 4.69 -23.15 9.94
CA THR A 128 4.63 -24.12 8.84
C THR A 128 3.94 -23.48 7.65
N ALA A 129 4.45 -23.76 6.45
CA ALA A 129 3.88 -23.31 5.19
C ALA A 129 3.72 -24.50 4.25
N SER A 130 2.53 -25.11 4.21
CA SER A 130 2.12 -26.10 3.20
C SER A 130 0.67 -26.56 3.41
N PRO A 131 -0.26 -26.48 2.42
CA PRO A 131 -0.54 -25.37 1.49
C PRO A 131 -1.15 -24.14 2.20
N THR A 132 -1.43 -24.27 3.49
CA THR A 132 -1.84 -23.19 4.39
C THR A 132 -0.67 -22.79 5.27
N VAL A 133 -0.65 -21.53 5.68
CA VAL A 133 0.30 -21.03 6.67
C VAL A 133 -0.31 -21.20 8.05
N SER A 134 0.42 -21.83 8.98
CA SER A 134 -0.03 -22.01 10.37
C SER A 134 1.09 -21.75 11.37
N GLY A 135 0.73 -21.30 12.57
CA GLY A 135 1.64 -20.83 13.61
C GLY A 135 1.14 -19.54 14.27
N THR A 136 1.96 -18.98 15.17
CA THR A 136 1.68 -17.69 15.80
C THR A 136 2.40 -16.58 15.06
N PHE A 137 1.64 -15.60 14.57
CA PHE A 137 2.18 -14.49 13.77
C PHE A 137 1.87 -13.15 14.43
N ARG A 138 2.83 -12.24 14.35
CA ARG A 138 2.59 -10.82 14.52
C ARG A 138 2.17 -10.25 13.18
N VAL A 139 1.00 -9.62 13.15
CA VAL A 139 0.46 -8.97 11.95
C VAL A 139 0.72 -7.46 12.07
N THR A 140 1.31 -6.86 11.04
CA THR A 140 1.60 -5.42 10.94
C THR A 140 1.15 -4.87 9.61
#